data_AF-A0A1Q4ZK88-F1
#
_entry.id   AF-A0A1Q4ZK88-F1
#
_cell.length_a   1.000
_cell.length_b   1.000
_cell.length_c   1.000
_cell.angle_alpha   90.00
_cell.angle_beta   90.00
_cell.angle_gamma   90.00
#
_symmetry.space_group_name_H-M   'P 1'
#
loop_
_entity.id
_entity.type
_entity.pdbx_description
1 polymer ?
#
loop_
_entity_poly.entity_id
_entity_poly.type
_entity_poly.pdbx_seq_one_letter_code
_entity_poly.pdbx_strand_id
1 'polypeptide(L)'
;MQPDPELVEQYRQRIAEQPKVARSAYAMGYLAATIRELAQAHERNCASCSTCVHLREMLAFIFAFELNEAPPDFLRKIHGIGDDD
;
A
#
# COMPACT_ATOMS: atom_id res chain seq x y z
N MET A 1 -2.09 1.81 20.42
CA MET A 1 -0.94 2.64 20.01
C MET A 1 -1.52 3.90 19.37
N GLN A 2 -1.14 5.08 19.83
CA GLN A 2 -1.56 6.34 19.19
C GLN A 2 -0.49 6.77 18.18
N PRO A 3 -0.87 7.37 17.04
CA PRO A 3 0.09 7.86 16.07
C PRO A 3 0.84 9.08 16.63
N ASP A 4 2.11 9.21 16.26
CA ASP A 4 2.93 10.39 16.55
C ASP A 4 2.38 11.62 15.81
N PRO A 5 1.99 12.71 16.50
CA PRO A 5 1.45 13.91 15.87
C PRO A 5 2.38 14.55 14.83
N GLU A 6 3.70 14.53 15.04
CA GLU A 6 4.65 15.09 14.08
C GLU A 6 4.67 14.25 12.80
N LEU A 7 4.63 12.93 12.95
CA LEU A 7 4.57 12.00 11.83
C LEU A 7 3.26 12.15 11.05
N VAL A 8 2.14 12.36 11.73
CA VAL A 8 0.84 12.63 11.10
C VAL A 8 0.90 13.90 10.25
N GLU A 9 1.48 14.99 10.76
CA GLU A 9 1.60 16.24 10.02
C GLU A 9 2.53 16.10 8.80
N GLN A 10 3.63 15.36 8.94
CA GLN A 10 4.51 15.05 7.80
C GLN A 10 3.77 14.29 6.69
N TYR A 11 3.01 13.24 7.01
CA TYR A 11 2.23 12.52 6.01
C TYR A 11 1.10 13.37 5.42
N ARG A 12 0.45 14.21 6.23
CA ARG A 12 -0.55 15.16 5.74
C ARG A 12 0.04 16.08 4.66
N GLN A 13 1.23 16.63 4.91
CA GLN A 13 1.91 17.50 3.94
C GLN A 13 2.28 16.75 2.66
N ARG A 14 2.87 15.54 2.78
CA ARG A 14 3.21 14.69 1.63
C ARG A 14 1.99 14.33 0.77
N ILE A 15 0.84 14.03 1.38
CA ILE A 15 -0.40 13.77 0.66
C ILE A 15 -0.92 15.06 0.00
N ALA A 16 -0.78 16.21 0.67
CA ALA A 16 -1.23 17.49 0.12
C ALA A 16 -0.44 17.91 -1.14
N GLU A 17 0.84 17.54 -1.23
CA GLU A 17 1.72 17.76 -2.39
C GLU A 17 1.30 16.93 -3.62
N GLN A 18 0.56 15.83 -3.44
CA GLN A 18 0.08 15.03 -4.56
C GLN A 18 -1.09 15.71 -5.28
N PRO A 19 -1.20 15.57 -6.62
CA PRO A 19 -2.38 15.98 -7.38
C PRO A 19 -3.64 15.40 -6.76
N LYS A 20 -4.72 16.19 -6.66
CA LYS A 20 -5.97 15.76 -6.00
C LYS A 20 -6.49 14.41 -6.51
N VAL A 21 -6.41 14.18 -7.83
CA VAL A 21 -6.83 12.94 -8.49
C VAL A 21 -5.95 11.72 -8.15
N ALA A 22 -4.71 11.95 -7.70
CA ALA A 22 -3.74 10.91 -7.39
C ALA A 22 -3.59 10.63 -5.88
N ARG A 23 -4.20 11.45 -5.00
CA ARG A 23 -4.04 11.33 -3.54
C ARG A 23 -4.48 9.97 -3.00
N SER A 24 -5.63 9.47 -3.44
CA SER A 24 -6.14 8.16 -3.00
C SER A 24 -5.17 7.05 -3.40
N ALA A 25 -4.77 7.02 -4.66
CA ALA A 25 -3.85 6.00 -5.14
C ALA A 25 -2.44 6.11 -4.55
N TYR A 26 -1.95 7.32 -4.25
CA TYR A 26 -0.72 7.52 -3.49
C TYR A 26 -0.82 6.89 -2.08
N ALA A 27 -1.93 7.15 -1.36
CA ALA A 27 -2.14 6.58 -0.04
C ALA A 27 -2.25 5.05 -0.08
N MET A 28 -2.97 4.49 -1.06
CA MET A 28 -3.09 3.04 -1.24
C MET A 28 -1.75 2.40 -1.60
N GLY A 29 -0.99 2.98 -2.53
CA GLY A 29 0.34 2.50 -2.88
C GLY A 29 1.32 2.52 -1.70
N TYR A 30 1.26 3.58 -0.88
CA TYR A 30 2.05 3.66 0.35
C TYR A 30 1.70 2.55 1.36
N LEU A 31 0.41 2.28 1.55
CA LEU A 31 -0.08 1.19 2.41
C LEU A 31 0.33 -0.18 1.84
N ALA A 32 0.16 -0.42 0.55
CA ALA A 32 0.53 -1.67 -0.11
C ALA A 32 2.01 -1.98 0.07
N ALA A 33 2.88 -1.00 -0.18
CA ALA A 33 4.33 -1.14 -0.01
C ALA A 33 4.69 -1.49 1.44
N THR A 34 4.14 -0.75 2.40
CA THR A 34 4.40 -0.96 3.83
C THR A 34 3.94 -2.35 4.28
N ILE A 35 2.74 -2.78 3.89
CA ILE A 35 2.21 -4.09 4.29
C ILE A 35 2.99 -5.21 3.60
N ARG A 36 3.44 -5.03 2.35
CA ARG A 36 4.30 -6.00 1.65
C ARG A 36 5.63 -6.17 2.38
N GLU A 37 6.29 -5.09 2.79
CA GLU A 37 7.53 -5.16 3.56
C GLU A 37 7.31 -5.89 4.89
N LEU A 38 6.23 -5.57 5.61
CA LEU A 38 5.88 -6.24 6.86
C LEU A 38 5.56 -7.73 6.66
N ALA A 39 4.81 -8.08 5.62
CA ALA A 39 4.49 -9.46 5.27
C ALA A 39 5.75 -10.26 4.97
N GLN A 40 6.64 -9.73 4.12
CA GLN A 40 7.90 -10.37 3.78
C GLN A 40 8.82 -10.53 4.98
N ALA A 41 8.90 -9.52 5.86
CA ALA A 41 9.71 -9.60 7.07
C ALA A 41 9.15 -10.64 8.06
N HIS A 42 7.82 -10.73 8.18
CA HIS A 42 7.18 -11.65 9.12
C HIS A 42 7.16 -13.10 8.63
N GLU A 43 6.84 -13.33 7.35
CA GLU A 43 6.78 -14.67 6.74
C GLU A 43 8.11 -15.43 6.86
N ARG A 44 9.24 -14.72 6.81
CA ARG A 44 10.58 -15.31 7.03
C ARG A 44 10.72 -16.02 8.38
N ASN A 45 9.96 -15.56 9.39
CA ASN A 45 10.03 -16.07 10.76
C ASN A 45 8.82 -16.91 11.15
N CYS A 46 7.64 -16.65 10.56
CA CYS A 46 6.42 -17.41 10.86
C CYS A 46 5.38 -17.23 9.73
N ALA A 47 5.16 -18.24 8.88
CA ALA A 47 4.31 -18.12 7.69
C ALA A 47 2.80 -18.39 7.93
N SER A 48 2.43 -18.88 9.12
CA SER A 48 1.12 -19.48 9.40
C SER A 48 0.43 -18.91 10.65
N CYS A 49 0.99 -17.88 11.28
CA CYS A 49 0.30 -17.19 12.37
C CYS A 49 -0.82 -16.28 11.83
N SER A 50 -1.73 -15.87 12.72
CA SER A 50 -2.81 -14.94 12.39
C SER A 50 -2.31 -13.62 11.79
N THR A 51 -1.16 -13.11 12.25
CA THR A 51 -0.55 -11.89 11.70
C THR A 51 -0.22 -12.03 10.21
N CYS A 52 0.39 -13.14 9.78
CA CYS A 52 0.65 -13.38 8.36
C CYS A 52 -0.63 -13.49 7.54
N VAL A 53 -1.66 -14.14 8.08
CA VAL A 53 -2.97 -14.21 7.42
C VAL A 53 -3.54 -12.81 7.20
N HIS A 54 -3.57 -11.97 8.23
CA HIS A 54 -4.09 -10.60 8.13
C HIS A 54 -3.26 -9.71 7.19
N LEU A 55 -1.93 -9.87 7.16
CA LEU A 55 -1.08 -9.13 6.22
C LEU A 55 -1.38 -9.51 4.76
N ARG A 56 -1.61 -10.80 4.47
CA ARG A 56 -2.02 -11.26 3.14
C ARG A 56 -3.42 -10.76 2.76
N GLU A 57 -4.37 -10.82 3.69
CA GLU A 57 -5.73 -10.31 3.50
C GLU A 57 -5.74 -8.81 3.21
N MET A 58 -4.95 -8.01 3.95
CA MET A 58 -4.84 -6.57 3.70
C MET A 58 -4.24 -6.26 2.34
N LEU A 59 -3.18 -6.98 1.92
CA LEU A 59 -2.63 -6.82 0.58
C LEU A 59 -3.67 -7.15 -0.50
N ALA A 60 -4.37 -8.27 -0.36
CA ALA A 60 -5.41 -8.67 -1.30
C ALA A 60 -6.53 -7.62 -1.38
N PHE A 61 -6.94 -7.06 -0.24
CA PHE A 61 -7.95 -6.00 -0.20
C PHE A 61 -7.50 -4.72 -0.88
N ILE A 62 -6.26 -4.27 -0.64
CA ILE A 62 -5.70 -3.07 -1.29
C ILE A 62 -5.65 -3.27 -2.80
N PHE A 63 -5.15 -4.41 -3.28
CA PHE A 63 -5.15 -4.72 -4.70
C PHE A 63 -6.56 -4.75 -5.30
N ALA A 64 -7.52 -5.35 -4.59
CA ALA A 64 -8.91 -5.37 -5.04
C ALA A 64 -9.50 -3.95 -5.13
N PHE A 65 -9.23 -3.09 -4.15
CA PHE A 65 -9.67 -1.68 -4.16
C PHE A 65 -9.08 -0.92 -5.34
N GLU A 66 -7.77 -1.03 -5.53
CA GLU A 66 -7.04 -0.39 -6.60
C GLU A 66 -7.54 -0.80 -7.99
N LEU A 67 -7.84 -2.09 -8.20
CA LEU A 67 -8.44 -2.61 -9.43
C LEU A 67 -9.85 -2.06 -9.71
N ASN A 68 -10.58 -1.60 -8.69
CA ASN A 68 -11.91 -0.99 -8.84
C ASN A 68 -11.85 0.54 -9.02
N GLU A 69 -10.83 1.21 -8.49
CA GLU A 69 -10.76 2.69 -8.47
C GLU A 69 -9.85 3.30 -9.55
N ALA A 70 -8.89 2.56 -10.10
CA ALA A 70 -7.92 3.10 -11.05
C ALA A 70 -7.97 2.41 -12.42
N PRO A 71 -7.80 3.16 -13.53
CA PRO A 71 -7.60 2.55 -14.84
C PRO A 71 -6.32 1.69 -14.84
N PRO A 72 -6.31 0.53 -15.54
CA PRO A 72 -5.25 -0.49 -15.46
C PRO A 72 -3.83 0.05 -15.63
N ASP A 73 -3.67 1.07 -16.49
CA ASP A 73 -2.37 1.66 -16.82
C ASP A 73 -1.73 2.43 -15.65
N PHE A 74 -2.56 2.99 -14.76
CA PHE A 74 -2.08 3.70 -13.58
C PHE A 74 -1.57 2.73 -12.50
N LEU A 75 -2.24 1.57 -12.37
CA LEU A 75 -1.86 0.51 -11.44
C LEU A 75 -0.54 -0.15 -11.82
N ARG A 76 -0.31 -0.41 -13.12
CA ARG A 76 0.96 -0.94 -13.63
C ARG A 76 2.16 -0.09 -13.21
N LYS A 77 2.02 1.23 -13.31
CA LYS A 77 3.07 2.19 -12.95
C LYS A 77 3.35 2.24 -11.44
N ILE A 78 2.32 2.09 -10.60
CA ILE A 78 2.48 2.07 -9.13
C ILE A 78 3.11 0.76 -8.65
N HIS A 79 2.74 -0.37 -9.25
CA HIS A 79 3.21 -1.69 -8.85
C HIS A 79 4.52 -2.13 -9.52
N GLY A 80 5.06 -1.30 -10.43
CA GLY A 80 6.27 -1.64 -11.18
C GLY A 80 6.10 -2.87 -12.08
N ILE A 81 4.86 -3.15 -12.50
CA ILE A 81 4.58 -4.20 -13.48
C ILE A 81 4.87 -3.57 -14.85
N GLY A 82 6.12 -3.71 -15.29
CA GLY A 82 6.48 -3.46 -16.67
C GLY A 82 5.77 -4.48 -17.56
N ASP A 83 5.30 -4.04 -18.73
CA ASP A 83 5.01 -4.96 -19.81
C ASP A 83 6.36 -5.60 -20.19
N ASP A 84 6.63 -6.80 -19.66
CA ASP A 84 7.66 -7.67 -20.20
C ASP A 84 7.21 -8.06 -21.62
N ASP A 85 7.86 -7.46 -22.61
CA ASP A 85 7.87 -7.84 -24.02
C ASP A 85 8.87 -9.00 -24.24
#